data_AF-A0A971HQH9-F1
#
_entry.id   AF-A0A971HQH9-F1
#
_cell.length_a   1.000
_cell.length_b   1.000
_cell.length_c   1.000
_cell.angle_alpha   90.00
_cell.angle_beta   90.00
_cell.angle_gamma   90.00
#
_symmetry.space_group_name_H-M   'P 1'
#
loop_
_entity.id
_entity.type
_entity.pdbx_description
1 polymer ?
#
loop_
_entity_poly.entity_id
_entity_poly.type
_entity_poly.pdbx_seq_one_letter_code
_entity_poly.pdbx_strand_id
1 'polypeptide(L)'
;MTPSHLTVPEKQVDMAIHTRMYNVSKDSKDGMLTSMALTFSPFRNAEFGLQKTIDSEANAHDPDPTVNFKILLPPIGEGEFSQIAFGGVFDANPNNYHTLYLSVGGLGVGWNFGGNPGGMANYGKFKKSSDKPESVMLLIGAELPERVAGERGYKSR
;
A
#
# COMPACT_ATOMS: atom_id res chain seq x y z
N MET A 1 0.12 4.74 1.89
CA MET A 1 -1.24 4.77 2.43
C MET A 1 -1.59 3.36 2.87
N THR A 2 -1.90 3.20 4.14
CA THR A 2 -2.27 1.91 4.71
C THR A 2 -3.73 1.62 4.37
N PRO A 3 -4.13 0.39 4.01
CA PRO A 3 -5.54 0.05 3.86
C PRO A 3 -6.26 0.33 5.19
N SER A 4 -7.14 1.33 5.21
CA SER A 4 -7.95 1.71 6.37
C SER A 4 -9.38 2.03 5.94
N HIS A 5 -10.33 1.90 6.85
CA HIS A 5 -11.74 2.24 6.62
C HIS A 5 -12.06 3.72 6.91
N LEU A 6 -11.07 4.51 7.36
CA LEU A 6 -11.19 5.95 7.62
C LEU A 6 -10.47 6.77 6.56
N THR A 7 -11.04 7.90 6.17
CA THR A 7 -10.38 8.90 5.32
C THR A 7 -9.83 10.07 6.14
N VAL A 8 -8.80 10.73 5.60
CA VAL A 8 -8.40 12.07 6.06
C VAL A 8 -9.65 12.98 6.08
N PRO A 9 -9.84 13.82 7.11
CA PRO A 9 -11.00 14.69 7.18
C PRO A 9 -11.10 15.61 5.97
N GLU A 10 -12.33 15.99 5.60
CA GLU A 10 -12.60 16.81 4.43
C GLU A 10 -11.78 18.11 4.44
N LYS A 11 -11.21 18.47 3.28
CA LYS A 11 -10.37 19.66 3.03
C LYS A 11 -9.09 19.71 3.87
N GLN A 12 -8.67 18.58 4.42
CA GLN A 12 -7.39 18.48 5.11
C GLN A 12 -6.35 17.77 4.25
N VAL A 13 -5.10 18.08 4.59
CA VAL A 13 -3.90 17.40 4.09
C VAL A 13 -3.24 16.74 5.28
N ASP A 14 -2.89 15.47 5.13
CA ASP A 14 -2.11 14.70 6.08
C ASP A 14 -0.77 14.33 5.44
N MET A 15 0.29 14.38 6.25
CA MET A 15 1.63 14.03 5.83
C MET A 15 2.21 13.02 6.82
N ALA A 16 2.48 11.82 6.31
CA ALA A 16 3.09 10.75 7.08
C ALA A 16 4.50 10.48 6.57
N ILE A 17 5.46 10.46 7.49
CA ILE A 17 6.83 10.03 7.22
C ILE A 17 7.12 8.88 8.17
N HIS A 18 7.56 7.75 7.62
CA HIS A 18 8.02 6.63 8.43
C HIS A 18 9.31 6.05 7.85
N THR A 19 10.20 5.65 8.74
CA THR A 19 11.45 4.98 8.38
C THR A 19 11.43 3.56 8.92
N ARG A 20 11.81 2.59 8.10
CA ARG A 20 11.96 1.19 8.51
C ARG A 20 13.33 0.66 8.15
N MET A 21 13.89 -0.16 9.03
CA MET A 21 15.11 -0.90 8.76
C MET A 21 14.78 -2.23 8.08
N TYR A 22 15.62 -2.68 7.16
CA TYR A 22 15.51 -3.98 6.52
C TYR A 22 16.90 -4.61 6.33
N ASN A 23 16.96 -5.93 6.37
CA ASN A 23 18.23 -6.64 6.22
C ASN A 23 18.55 -6.81 4.73
N VAL A 24 19.71 -6.30 4.30
CA VAL A 24 20.20 -6.47 2.94
C VAL A 24 20.89 -7.84 2.85
N SER A 25 20.18 -8.85 2.32
CA SER A 25 20.58 -10.27 2.35
C SER A 25 21.96 -10.61 1.76
N LYS A 26 22.61 -9.69 1.03
CA LYS A 26 23.93 -9.94 0.43
C LYS A 26 25.12 -9.57 1.32
N ASP A 27 24.99 -8.51 2.12
CA ASP A 27 26.15 -7.92 2.82
C ASP A 27 25.99 -7.90 4.34
N SER A 28 24.89 -8.44 4.89
CA SER A 28 24.55 -8.40 6.32
C SER A 28 24.59 -6.99 6.92
N LYS A 29 24.34 -5.97 6.08
CA LYS A 29 24.19 -4.57 6.48
C LYS A 29 22.72 -4.24 6.60
N ASP A 30 22.41 -3.39 7.57
CA ASP A 30 21.06 -2.85 7.74
C ASP A 30 20.86 -1.70 6.75
N GLY A 31 19.89 -1.85 5.85
CA GLY A 31 19.41 -0.78 4.99
C GLY A 31 18.26 -0.03 5.67
N MET A 32 18.05 1.24 5.28
CA MET A 32 16.94 2.05 5.75
C MET A 32 16.06 2.48 4.58
N LEU A 33 14.74 2.38 4.78
CA LEU A 33 13.75 2.87 3.84
C LEU A 33 12.95 3.97 4.49
N THR A 34 13.02 5.15 3.90
CA THR A 34 12.21 6.29 4.31
C THR A 34 11.04 6.43 3.36
N SER A 35 9.84 6.18 3.85
CA SER A 35 8.60 6.36 3.11
C SER A 35 7.94 7.67 3.52
N MET A 36 7.62 8.48 2.53
CA MET A 36 6.86 9.71 2.67
C MET A 36 5.52 9.55 1.95
N ALA A 37 4.43 9.93 2.60
CA ALA A 37 3.11 9.94 2.02
C ALA A 37 2.43 11.29 2.30
N LEU A 38 1.95 11.92 1.24
CA LEU A 38 1.06 13.07 1.28
C LEU A 38 -0.33 12.59 0.92
N THR A 39 -1.31 12.87 1.75
CA THR A 39 -2.70 12.45 1.55
C THR A 39 -3.61 13.67 1.70
N PHE A 40 -4.61 13.81 0.85
CA PHE A 40 -5.60 14.86 0.95
C PHE A 40 -6.99 14.35 0.61
N SER A 41 -8.00 15.00 1.19
CA SER A 41 -9.40 14.59 1.07
C SER A 41 -10.23 15.74 0.52
N PRO A 42 -10.49 15.81 -0.81
CA PRO A 42 -11.29 16.89 -1.38
C PRO A 42 -12.77 16.80 -0.99
N PHE A 43 -13.25 15.60 -0.63
CA PHE A 43 -14.62 15.33 -0.23
C PHE A 43 -14.63 14.42 0.99
N ARG A 44 -15.67 14.50 1.83
CA ARG A 44 -15.81 13.71 3.06
C ARG A 44 -15.54 12.20 2.89
N ASN A 45 -15.84 11.64 1.73
CA ASN A 45 -15.77 10.19 1.47
C ASN A 45 -14.70 9.82 0.44
N ALA A 46 -13.80 10.73 0.07
CA ALA A 46 -12.79 10.45 -0.96
C ALA A 46 -11.43 10.99 -0.53
N GLU A 47 -10.41 10.15 -0.67
CA GLU A 47 -9.05 10.42 -0.28
C GLU A 47 -8.12 10.10 -1.45
N PHE A 48 -7.15 10.97 -1.68
CA PHE A 48 -6.11 10.83 -2.68
C PHE A 48 -4.76 11.01 -2.00
N GLY A 49 -3.75 10.29 -2.46
CA GLY A 49 -2.42 10.45 -1.91
C GLY A 49 -1.31 10.13 -2.88
N LEU A 50 -0.15 10.70 -2.61
CA LEU A 50 1.10 10.43 -3.27
C LEU A 50 2.04 9.83 -2.24
N GLN A 51 2.72 8.74 -2.59
CA GLN A 51 3.73 8.15 -1.73
C GLN A 51 5.01 7.92 -2.52
N LYS A 52 6.15 8.22 -1.90
CA LYS A 52 7.47 7.89 -2.39
C LYS A 52 8.25 7.20 -1.29
N THR A 53 9.05 6.22 -1.66
CA THR A 53 10.01 5.60 -0.73
C THR A 53 11.41 5.86 -1.28
N ILE A 54 12.31 6.22 -0.38
CA ILE A 54 13.72 6.45 -0.65
C ILE A 54 14.50 5.40 0.12
N ASP A 55 15.37 4.69 -0.58
CA ASP A 55 16.30 3.74 0.02
C ASP A 55 17.61 4.44 0.36
N SER A 56 18.17 4.15 1.53
CA SER A 56 19.46 4.71 1.95
C SER A 56 20.64 4.09 1.19
N GLU A 57 20.46 2.93 0.58
CA GLU A 57 21.49 2.24 -0.17
C GLU A 57 21.67 2.83 -1.57
N ALA A 58 22.88 3.34 -1.87
CA ALA A 58 23.20 4.02 -3.13
C ALA A 58 23.04 3.17 -4.41
N ASN A 59 22.95 1.84 -4.27
CA ASN A 59 22.75 0.88 -5.35
C ASN A 59 21.37 0.20 -5.32
N ALA A 60 20.49 0.57 -4.38
CA ALA A 60 19.14 0.04 -4.33
C ALA A 60 18.26 0.74 -5.36
N HIS A 61 17.37 -0.03 -5.99
CA HIS A 61 16.39 0.52 -6.92
C HIS A 61 15.33 1.27 -6.10
N ASP A 62 15.45 2.59 -6.02
CA ASP A 62 14.49 3.44 -5.34
C ASP A 62 13.08 3.11 -5.85
N PRO A 63 12.14 2.72 -4.96
CA PRO A 63 10.80 2.40 -5.39
C PRO A 63 10.14 3.61 -6.04
N ASP A 64 9.55 3.41 -7.21
CA ASP A 64 8.86 4.45 -7.95
C ASP A 64 7.73 5.07 -7.11
N PRO A 65 7.42 6.36 -7.35
CA PRO A 65 6.32 7.01 -6.66
C PRO A 65 4.99 6.30 -7.00
N THR A 66 4.09 6.26 -6.03
CA THR A 66 2.77 5.66 -6.17
C THR A 66 1.69 6.70 -5.94
N VAL A 67 0.63 6.66 -6.75
CA VAL A 67 -0.61 7.39 -6.54
C VAL A 67 -1.62 6.45 -5.88
N ASN A 68 -2.21 6.89 -4.78
CA ASN A 68 -3.21 6.15 -4.03
C ASN A 68 -4.53 6.90 -4.11
N PHE A 69 -5.63 6.17 -4.17
CA PHE A 69 -6.96 6.73 -3.94
C PHE A 69 -7.80 5.77 -3.12
N LYS A 70 -8.77 6.33 -2.39
CA LYS A 70 -9.70 5.58 -1.55
C LYS A 70 -11.02 6.33 -1.50
N ILE A 71 -12.11 5.58 -1.63
CA ILE A 71 -13.48 6.08 -1.58
C ILE A 71 -14.24 5.24 -0.57
N LEU A 72 -14.87 5.91 0.40
CA LEU A 72 -15.81 5.29 1.33
C LEU A 72 -17.17 5.17 0.65
N LEU A 73 -17.68 3.95 0.58
CA LEU A 73 -19.00 3.65 0.07
C LEU A 73 -20.03 3.76 1.19
N PRO A 74 -21.32 3.98 0.86
CA PRO A 74 -22.39 3.96 1.85
C PRO A 74 -22.35 2.66 2.68
N PRO A 75 -22.47 2.75 4.01
CA PRO A 75 -22.39 1.56 4.86
C PRO A 75 -23.60 0.65 4.63
N ILE A 76 -23.38 -0.66 4.73
CA ILE A 76 -24.45 -1.67 4.64
C ILE A 76 -24.85 -2.06 6.07
N GLY A 77 -25.54 -1.16 6.76
CA GLY A 77 -26.01 -1.34 8.14
C GLY A 77 -25.25 -0.49 9.17
N GLU A 78 -25.42 -0.83 10.44
CA GLU A 78 -24.83 -0.12 11.58
C GLU A 78 -23.63 -0.88 12.16
N GLY A 79 -22.62 -0.15 12.63
CA GLY A 79 -21.42 -0.70 13.27
C GLY A 79 -20.14 -0.62 12.43
N GLU A 80 -18.99 -0.92 13.03
CA GLU A 80 -17.66 -0.82 12.39
C GLU A 80 -17.51 -1.79 11.20
N PHE A 81 -18.19 -2.94 11.26
CA PHE A 81 -18.18 -3.93 10.19
C PHE A 81 -19.03 -3.57 8.97
N SER A 82 -19.86 -2.51 9.04
CA SER A 82 -20.67 -2.08 7.92
C SER A 82 -19.95 -1.12 6.97
N GLN A 83 -18.75 -0.67 7.35
CA GLN A 83 -17.98 0.30 6.57
C GLN A 83 -17.29 -0.36 5.39
N ILE A 84 -17.50 0.21 4.20
CA ILE A 84 -16.96 -0.31 2.95
C ILE A 84 -16.06 0.74 2.33
N ALA A 85 -14.85 0.35 1.94
CA ALA A 85 -13.95 1.21 1.19
C ALA A 85 -13.49 0.53 -0.10
N PHE A 86 -13.51 1.28 -1.18
CA PHE A 86 -12.86 0.91 -2.43
C PHE A 86 -11.64 1.79 -2.63
N GLY A 87 -10.51 1.21 -3.00
CA GLY A 87 -9.33 2.00 -3.26
C GLY A 87 -8.38 1.35 -4.24
N GLY A 88 -7.32 2.06 -4.54
CA GLY A 88 -6.28 1.56 -5.41
C GLY A 88 -4.95 2.25 -5.19
N VAL A 89 -3.91 1.54 -5.59
CA VAL A 89 -2.52 1.96 -5.56
C VAL A 89 -1.94 1.76 -6.94
N PHE A 90 -1.56 2.86 -7.57
CA PHE A 90 -0.97 2.89 -8.89
C PHE A 90 0.49 3.29 -8.78
N ASP A 91 1.36 2.37 -9.13
CA ASP A 91 2.77 2.65 -9.33
C ASP A 91 3.00 3.53 -10.58
N ALA A 92 3.88 4.52 -10.50
CA ALA A 92 4.19 5.39 -11.63
C ALA A 92 5.01 4.68 -12.72
N ASN A 93 5.66 3.56 -12.39
CA ASN A 93 6.40 2.76 -13.36
C ASN A 93 5.47 1.70 -13.98
N PRO A 94 5.28 1.71 -15.31
CA PRO A 94 4.35 0.80 -15.99
C PRO A 94 4.79 -0.68 -15.93
N ASN A 95 6.04 -0.96 -15.56
CA ASN A 95 6.51 -2.33 -15.35
C ASN A 95 6.09 -2.89 -13.98
N ASN A 96 5.71 -2.05 -13.02
CA ASN A 96 5.24 -2.46 -11.71
C ASN A 96 3.74 -2.75 -11.72
N TYR A 97 3.30 -3.56 -10.76
CA TYR A 97 1.90 -3.96 -10.60
C TYR A 97 1.12 -2.88 -9.86
N HIS A 98 -0.07 -2.58 -10.37
CA HIS A 98 -1.06 -1.76 -9.67
C HIS A 98 -1.98 -2.68 -8.87
N THR A 99 -2.56 -2.16 -7.79
CA THR A 99 -3.50 -2.92 -6.96
C THR A 99 -4.80 -2.14 -6.80
N LEU A 100 -5.92 -2.76 -7.11
CA LEU A 100 -7.23 -2.31 -6.64
C LEU A 100 -7.62 -3.11 -5.40
N TYR A 101 -8.36 -2.53 -4.48
CA TYR A 101 -8.87 -3.24 -3.32
C TYR A 101 -10.27 -2.82 -2.94
N LEU A 102 -10.99 -3.76 -2.33
CA LEU A 102 -12.26 -3.53 -1.66
C LEU A 102 -12.11 -4.04 -0.22
N SER A 103 -12.49 -3.23 0.76
CA SER A 103 -12.53 -3.63 2.16
C SER A 103 -13.91 -3.43 2.79
N VAL A 104 -14.23 -4.30 3.75
CA VAL A 104 -15.42 -4.27 4.59
C VAL A 104 -14.97 -4.55 6.02
N GLY A 105 -15.20 -3.61 6.94
CA GLY A 105 -14.95 -3.84 8.37
C GLY A 105 -13.50 -4.25 8.73
N GLY A 106 -12.50 -3.70 8.03
CA GLY A 106 -11.08 -4.01 8.27
C GLY A 106 -10.54 -5.28 7.56
N LEU A 107 -11.40 -6.05 6.90
CA LEU A 107 -11.00 -7.13 6.00
C LEU A 107 -11.14 -6.66 4.56
N GLY A 108 -10.24 -7.06 3.68
CA GLY A 108 -10.31 -6.68 2.28
C GLY A 108 -9.75 -7.72 1.32
N VAL A 109 -10.09 -7.53 0.06
CA VAL A 109 -9.55 -8.29 -1.06
C VAL A 109 -8.85 -7.32 -1.98
N GLY A 110 -7.60 -7.62 -2.32
CA GLY A 110 -6.82 -6.89 -3.30
C GLY A 110 -6.74 -7.66 -4.62
N TRP A 111 -6.68 -6.93 -5.73
CA TRP A 111 -6.40 -7.45 -7.06
C TRP A 111 -5.21 -6.71 -7.68
N ASN A 112 -4.12 -7.43 -7.91
CA ASN A 112 -2.96 -6.99 -8.67
C ASN A 112 -3.17 -7.19 -10.17
N PHE A 113 -2.91 -6.13 -10.94
CA PHE A 113 -3.04 -6.13 -12.40
C PHE A 113 -2.01 -5.18 -13.03
N GLY A 114 -1.89 -5.26 -14.36
CA GLY A 114 -0.79 -4.61 -15.08
C GLY A 114 0.55 -5.27 -14.79
N GLY A 115 1.63 -4.51 -14.95
CA GLY A 115 2.98 -4.93 -14.62
C GLY A 115 3.58 -6.05 -15.49
N ASN A 116 4.88 -6.21 -15.39
CA ASN A 116 5.66 -7.24 -16.09
C ASN A 116 6.26 -8.24 -15.09
N PRO A 117 6.56 -9.48 -15.52
CA PRO A 117 7.31 -10.42 -14.69
C PRO A 117 8.60 -9.78 -14.16
N GLY A 118 8.81 -9.84 -12.85
CA GLY A 118 9.92 -9.18 -12.16
C GLY A 118 9.65 -7.75 -11.67
N GLY A 119 8.51 -7.15 -12.03
CA GLY A 119 8.04 -5.88 -11.49
C GLY A 119 7.61 -5.98 -10.03
N MET A 120 7.64 -4.86 -9.31
CA MET A 120 7.24 -4.79 -7.90
C MET A 120 5.72 -4.71 -7.75
N ALA A 121 5.19 -5.19 -6.62
CA ALA A 121 3.79 -5.08 -6.25
C ALA A 121 3.68 -4.46 -4.86
N ASN A 122 2.65 -3.62 -4.66
CA ASN A 122 2.46 -2.92 -3.40
C ASN A 122 1.90 -3.82 -2.29
N TYR A 123 1.14 -4.85 -2.68
CA TYR A 123 0.55 -5.83 -1.78
C TYR A 123 0.65 -7.24 -2.35
N GLY A 124 0.55 -8.23 -1.46
CA GLY A 124 0.49 -9.64 -1.82
C GLY A 124 1.87 -10.31 -1.94
N LYS A 125 1.86 -11.64 -1.99
CA LYS A 125 3.08 -12.45 -2.09
C LYS A 125 3.44 -12.71 -3.54
N PHE A 126 4.74 -12.88 -3.79
CA PHE A 126 5.23 -13.31 -5.09
C PHE A 126 5.23 -14.83 -5.22
N LYS A 127 4.76 -15.33 -6.37
CA LYS A 127 4.90 -16.73 -6.74
C LYS A 127 6.35 -17.00 -7.12
N LYS A 128 7.04 -17.84 -6.33
CA LYS A 128 8.45 -18.22 -6.55
C LYS A 128 8.74 -18.75 -7.97
N SER A 129 7.75 -19.33 -8.64
CA SER A 129 7.91 -19.97 -9.94
C SER A 129 7.73 -19.04 -11.14
N SER A 130 7.12 -17.86 -10.97
CA SER A 130 6.73 -17.03 -12.11
C SER A 130 7.17 -15.57 -12.01
N ASP A 131 7.82 -15.18 -10.91
CA ASP A 131 8.23 -13.77 -10.68
C ASP A 131 7.06 -12.78 -10.84
N LYS A 132 5.85 -13.26 -10.56
CA LYS A 132 4.60 -12.51 -10.60
C LYS A 132 3.97 -12.50 -9.21
N PRO A 133 3.37 -11.40 -8.76
CA PRO A 133 2.58 -11.39 -7.56
C PRO A 133 1.34 -12.26 -7.74
N GLU A 134 0.77 -12.73 -6.64
CA GLU A 134 -0.58 -13.27 -6.65
C GLU A 134 -1.55 -12.21 -7.18
N SER A 135 -2.39 -12.63 -8.14
CA SER A 135 -3.37 -11.74 -8.73
C SER A 135 -4.38 -11.30 -7.67
N VAL A 136 -4.91 -12.22 -6.86
CA VAL A 136 -5.85 -11.89 -5.79
C VAL A 136 -5.19 -12.16 -4.44
N MET A 137 -5.37 -11.25 -3.49
CA MET A 137 -4.82 -11.39 -2.15
C MET A 137 -5.84 -10.99 -1.08
N LEU A 138 -5.71 -11.58 0.10
CA LEU A 138 -6.41 -11.10 1.28
C LEU A 138 -5.63 -9.94 1.89
N LEU A 139 -6.32 -8.84 2.16
CA LEU A 139 -5.82 -7.69 2.90
C LEU A 139 -6.44 -7.74 4.29
N ILE A 140 -5.60 -7.76 5.32
CA ILE A 140 -6.04 -7.65 6.71
C ILE A 140 -5.52 -6.32 7.22
N GLY A 141 -6.42 -5.36 7.41
CA GLY A 141 -6.13 -4.02 7.89
C GLY A 141 -6.90 -3.80 9.19
N ALA A 142 -6.31 -4.29 10.28
CA ALA A 142 -6.84 -4.15 11.63
C ALA A 142 -6.66 -2.71 12.13
N GLU A 143 -7.75 -2.05 12.49
CA GLU A 143 -7.73 -1.14 13.64
C GLU A 143 -7.62 -2.02 14.89
N LEU A 144 -6.42 -2.55 15.11
CA LEU A 144 -5.98 -2.86 16.46
C LEU A 144 -4.98 -1.74 16.78
N PRO A 145 -5.18 -0.97 17.87
CA PRO A 145 -4.17 -0.02 18.26
C PRO A 145 -2.86 -0.80 18.38
N GLU A 146 -1.80 -0.28 17.77
CA GLU A 146 -0.42 -0.83 17.81
C GLU A 146 0.03 -1.85 16.72
N ARG A 147 -0.57 -1.93 15.53
CA ARG A 147 0.12 -2.62 14.40
C ARG A 147 0.23 -1.81 13.12
N VAL A 148 1.48 -1.64 12.70
CA VAL A 148 1.90 -1.07 11.41
C VAL A 148 1.44 -2.00 10.28
N ALA A 149 0.46 -1.57 9.48
CA ALA A 149 -0.02 -2.35 8.35
C ALA A 149 0.76 -2.05 7.06
N GLY A 150 1.01 -3.12 6.29
CA GLY A 150 1.53 -3.09 4.92
C GLY A 150 3.03 -3.35 4.79
N GLU A 151 3.46 -4.60 4.99
CA GLU A 151 4.79 -5.03 4.54
C GLU A 151 4.82 -5.04 3.00
N ARG A 152 5.40 -4.00 2.39
CA ARG A 152 5.96 -4.11 1.03
C ARG A 152 7.02 -5.22 1.08
N GLY A 153 6.72 -6.37 0.47
CA GLY A 153 7.64 -7.50 0.40
C GLY A 153 8.79 -7.18 -0.55
N TYR A 154 10.02 -7.08 -0.04
CA TYR A 154 11.21 -7.12 -0.87
C TYR A 154 11.44 -8.54 -1.37
N LYS A 155 11.99 -8.68 -2.58
CA LYS A 155 12.61 -9.93 -3.01
C LYS A 155 13.69 -10.30 -1.99
N SER A 156 13.45 -11.32 -1.17
CA SER A 156 14.57 -12.13 -0.69
C SER A 156 15.02 -12.96 -1.88
N ARG A 157 16.30 -12.81 -2.25
CA ARG A 157 16.95 -13.75 -3.17
C ARG A 157 17.25 -15.05 -2.44
#